data_AF-A0A0F9HRT1-F1
#
_entry.id   AF-A0A0F9HRT1-F1
#
_cell.length_a   1.000
_cell.length_b   1.000
_cell.length_c   1.000
_cell.angle_alpha   90.00
_cell.angle_beta   90.00
_cell.angle_gamma   90.00
#
_symmetry.space_group_name_H-M   'P 1'
#
loop_
_entity.id
_entity.type
_entity.pdbx_description
1 polymer ?
#
loop_
_entity_poly.entity_id
_entity_poly.type
_entity_poly.pdbx_seq_one_letter_code
_entity_poly.pdbx_strand_id
1 'polypeptide(L)'
;MTKLSNHDLSNEMVKETIVSAYKIMESCILCPRMCKVNRLNEEKGFCGIGAKAVVSSASPHFGEESVLVGHGGSGTIFFTGCNLGCVFCQNYDISQLLHGDEVEIDDLVNMMLQ
;
A
#
# COMPACT_ATOMS: atom_id res chain seq x y z
N MET A 1 12.95 4.47 36.37
CA MET A 1 12.57 5.24 35.16
C MET A 1 12.28 4.24 34.07
N THR A 2 11.00 4.10 33.77
CA THR A 2 10.40 2.96 33.08
C THR A 2 10.83 2.93 31.62
N LYS A 3 11.45 1.82 31.20
CA LYS A 3 11.62 1.49 29.79
C LYS A 3 10.23 1.34 29.18
N LEU A 4 9.86 2.23 28.26
CA LEU A 4 8.74 1.98 27.36
C LEU A 4 9.24 0.98 26.31
N SER A 5 8.88 -0.29 26.47
CA SER A 5 9.14 -1.35 25.50
C SER A 5 7.99 -1.37 24.48
N ASN A 6 8.27 -0.91 23.26
CA ASN A 6 7.40 -1.02 22.08
C ASN A 6 7.46 -2.44 21.49
N HIS A 7 7.05 -3.46 22.24
CA HIS A 7 6.87 -4.80 21.69
C HIS A 7 5.83 -5.53 22.53
N ASP A 8 4.63 -5.69 21.96
CA ASP A 8 3.76 -6.86 22.13
C ASP A 8 2.39 -6.54 21.48
N LEU A 9 2.37 -6.39 20.16
CA LEU A 9 1.17 -6.75 19.42
C LEU A 9 1.04 -8.26 19.60
N SER A 10 -0.01 -8.73 20.30
CA SER A 10 -0.20 -10.16 20.46
C SER A 10 -0.31 -10.81 19.09
N ASN A 11 0.39 -11.93 18.88
CA ASN A 11 0.35 -12.68 17.63
C ASN A 11 -1.08 -13.01 17.17
N GLU A 12 -2.03 -13.05 18.10
CA GLU A 12 -3.44 -13.29 17.81
C GLU A 12 -4.13 -12.09 17.15
N MET A 13 -3.92 -10.88 17.68
CA MET A 13 -4.52 -9.67 17.10
C MET A 13 -4.01 -9.40 15.68
N VAL A 14 -2.73 -9.69 15.41
CA VAL A 14 -2.16 -9.58 14.06
C VAL A 14 -2.83 -10.57 13.10
N LYS A 15 -3.01 -11.83 13.52
CA LYS A 15 -3.70 -12.85 12.70
C LYS A 15 -5.15 -12.46 12.40
N GLU A 16 -5.90 -12.02 13.40
CA GLU A 16 -7.28 -11.56 13.20
C GLU A 16 -7.36 -10.40 12.20
N THR A 17 -6.41 -9.46 12.30
CA THR A 17 -6.31 -8.33 11.37
C THR A 17 -6.06 -8.81 9.94
N ILE A 18 -5.14 -9.76 9.75
CA ILE A 18 -4.84 -10.33 8.43
C ILE A 18 -6.08 -11.02 7.86
N VAL A 19 -6.75 -11.87 8.64
CA VAL A 19 -7.97 -12.58 8.20
C VAL A 19 -9.06 -11.60 7.80
N SER A 20 -9.28 -10.55 8.60
CA SER A 20 -10.25 -9.50 8.30
C SER A 20 -9.91 -8.76 6.99
N ALA A 21 -8.64 -8.43 6.77
CA ALA A 21 -8.19 -7.78 5.55
C ALA A 21 -8.47 -8.63 4.30
N TYR A 22 -8.14 -9.93 4.33
CA TYR A 22 -8.45 -10.85 3.22
C TYR A 22 -9.96 -10.98 2.98
N LYS A 23 -10.78 -11.00 4.03
CA LYS A 23 -12.24 -11.02 3.88
C LYS A 23 -12.79 -9.77 3.20
N ILE A 24 -12.21 -8.59 3.46
CA ILE A 24 -12.59 -7.36 2.76
C ILE A 24 -12.26 -7.45 1.26
N MET A 25 -11.21 -8.18 0.88
CA MET A 25 -10.81 -8.36 -0.51
C MET A 25 -11.78 -9.23 -1.32
N GLU A 26 -12.54 -10.12 -0.67
CA GLU A 26 -13.59 -10.93 -1.30
C GLU A 26 -14.78 -10.09 -1.80
N SER A 27 -15.04 -8.93 -1.17
CA SER A 27 -16.01 -7.95 -1.65
C SER A 27 -15.56 -6.54 -1.32
N CYS A 28 -14.72 -5.98 -2.18
CA CYS A 28 -13.98 -4.76 -1.91
C CYS A 28 -14.89 -3.53 -1.75
N ILE A 29 -14.86 -2.95 -0.54
CA ILE A 29 -15.55 -1.70 -0.16
C ILE A 29 -14.60 -0.60 0.36
N LEU A 30 -13.30 -0.74 0.15
CA LEU A 30 -12.26 0.16 0.69
C LEU A 30 -12.28 1.59 0.14
N CYS A 31 -13.09 1.86 -0.90
CA CYS A 31 -13.21 3.19 -1.48
C CYS A 31 -14.68 3.59 -1.65
N PRO A 32 -14.97 4.90 -1.84
CA PRO A 32 -16.35 5.39 -1.99
C PRO A 32 -17.13 4.78 -3.17
N ARG A 33 -16.44 4.16 -4.13
CA ARG A 33 -17.08 3.47 -5.27
C ARG A 33 -17.74 2.16 -4.89
N MET A 34 -17.36 1.54 -3.76
CA MET A 34 -17.94 0.30 -3.25
C MET A 34 -18.17 -0.76 -4.34
N CYS A 35 -17.12 -1.04 -5.13
CA CYS A 35 -17.22 -1.88 -6.33
C CYS A 35 -17.60 -3.34 -6.05
N LYS A 36 -17.39 -3.83 -4.82
CA LYS A 36 -17.71 -5.20 -4.38
C LYS A 36 -17.02 -6.33 -5.17
N VAL A 37 -16.05 -6.02 -6.02
CA VAL A 37 -15.26 -7.02 -6.76
C VAL A 37 -14.51 -7.93 -5.79
N ASN A 38 -14.35 -9.18 -6.19
CA ASN A 38 -13.56 -10.17 -5.49
C ASN A 38 -12.13 -10.17 -6.01
N ARG A 39 -11.23 -9.47 -5.30
CA ARG A 39 -9.82 -9.34 -5.69
C ARG A 39 -9.09 -10.68 -5.69
N LEU A 40 -9.54 -11.63 -4.85
CA LEU A 40 -8.94 -12.96 -4.74
C LEU A 40 -9.28 -13.85 -5.95
N ASN A 41 -10.29 -13.48 -6.74
CA ASN A 41 -10.64 -14.11 -8.01
C ASN A 41 -10.12 -13.29 -9.22
N GLU A 42 -9.02 -12.56 -9.04
CA GLU A 42 -8.38 -11.74 -10.08
C GLU A 42 -9.23 -10.56 -10.60
N GLU A 43 -10.38 -10.27 -9.97
CA GLU A 43 -11.24 -9.16 -10.37
C GLU A 43 -10.63 -7.82 -9.99
N LYS A 44 -10.79 -6.83 -10.88
CA LYS A 44 -10.32 -5.46 -10.70
C LYS A 44 -11.49 -4.49 -10.74
N GLY A 45 -11.56 -3.62 -9.75
CA GLY A 45 -12.50 -2.49 -9.76
C GLY A 45 -11.98 -1.33 -10.60
N PHE A 46 -12.69 -0.19 -10.54
CA PHE A 46 -12.28 1.05 -11.23
C PHE A 46 -10.83 1.47 -10.94
N CYS A 47 -10.30 1.16 -9.76
CA CYS A 47 -8.94 1.54 -9.38
C CYS A 47 -7.84 0.73 -10.08
N GLY A 48 -8.17 -0.33 -10.83
CA GLY A 48 -7.22 -1.09 -11.64
C GLY A 48 -6.33 -2.09 -10.88
N ILE A 49 -6.38 -2.11 -9.55
CA ILE A 49 -5.56 -2.99 -8.69
C ILE A 49 -6.27 -4.32 -8.44
N GLY A 50 -5.50 -5.42 -8.34
CA GLY A 50 -5.96 -6.77 -8.02
C GLY A 50 -5.75 -7.13 -6.55
N ALA A 51 -5.32 -8.36 -6.27
CA ALA A 51 -5.00 -8.83 -4.91
C ALA A 51 -3.60 -8.42 -4.45
N LYS A 52 -2.62 -8.39 -5.37
CA LYS A 52 -1.25 -8.00 -5.05
C LYS A 52 -1.04 -6.50 -5.20
N ALA A 53 -0.05 -5.99 -4.50
CA ALA A 53 0.41 -4.62 -4.66
C ALA A 53 1.09 -4.47 -6.01
N VAL A 54 0.92 -3.30 -6.62
CA VAL A 54 1.66 -2.90 -7.82
C VAL A 54 2.48 -1.67 -7.43
N VAL A 55 3.80 -1.78 -7.55
CA VAL A 55 4.75 -0.78 -7.08
C VAL A 55 5.42 -0.13 -8.29
N SER A 56 5.35 1.20 -8.36
CA SER A 56 6.03 1.98 -9.39
C SER A 56 7.50 2.21 -9.06
N SER A 57 7.78 2.53 -7.80
CA SER A 57 9.14 2.78 -7.33
C SER A 57 9.25 2.65 -5.81
N ALA A 58 10.45 2.29 -5.34
CA ALA A 58 10.83 2.30 -3.94
C ALA A 58 12.24 2.87 -3.82
N SER A 59 12.42 3.93 -3.03
CA SER A 59 13.71 4.62 -2.92
C SER A 59 13.78 5.50 -1.67
N PRO A 60 15.00 5.80 -1.18
CA PRO A 60 15.21 6.89 -0.24
C PRO A 60 14.73 8.22 -0.82
N HIS A 61 14.09 9.02 0.02
CA HIS A 61 13.50 10.30 -0.32
C HIS A 61 14.04 11.37 0.63
N PHE A 62 14.63 12.40 0.04
CA PHE A 62 15.27 13.50 0.77
C PHE A 62 14.54 14.83 0.62
N GLY A 63 13.42 14.83 -0.11
CA GLY A 63 12.61 16.03 -0.38
C GLY A 63 11.56 16.32 0.70
N GLU A 64 11.54 15.55 1.79
CA GLU A 64 10.61 15.75 2.88
C GLU A 64 10.96 16.98 3.74
N GLU A 65 10.02 17.37 4.61
CA GLU A 65 10.26 18.43 5.58
C GLU A 65 11.46 18.11 6.49
N SER A 66 12.22 19.15 6.87
CA SER A 66 13.50 18.98 7.59
C SER A 66 13.39 18.19 8.90
N VAL A 67 12.24 18.25 9.58
CA VAL A 67 11.99 17.49 10.81
C VAL A 67 11.70 16.00 10.56
N LEU A 68 11.37 15.61 9.33
CA LEU A 68 11.02 14.24 8.93
C LEU A 68 12.17 13.50 8.22
N VAL A 69 13.05 14.23 7.53
CA VAL A 69 14.20 13.68 6.78
C VAL A 69 15.24 13.00 7.69
N GLY A 70 15.34 13.46 8.95
CA GLY A 70 16.32 12.92 9.90
C GLY A 70 17.75 12.97 9.34
N HIS A 71 18.53 11.91 9.54
CA HIS A 71 19.92 11.82 9.06
C HIS A 71 20.06 10.98 7.77
N GLY A 72 19.05 10.17 7.43
CA GLY A 72 19.12 9.18 6.34
C GLY A 72 18.10 9.38 5.23
N GLY A 73 17.30 10.45 5.26
CA GLY A 73 16.10 10.56 4.43
C GLY A 73 14.91 9.79 5.01
N SER A 74 13.79 9.85 4.31
CA SER A 74 12.63 8.99 4.52
C SER A 74 12.59 7.90 3.46
N GLY A 75 12.11 6.69 3.79
CA GLY A 75 11.81 5.68 2.79
C GLY A 75 10.50 6.03 2.07
N THR A 76 10.46 5.91 0.75
CA THR A 76 9.21 6.10 -0.02
C THR A 76 8.96 4.92 -0.94
N ILE A 77 7.73 4.40 -0.91
CA ILE A 77 7.23 3.39 -1.83
C ILE A 77 5.99 3.97 -2.54
N PHE A 78 6.05 4.11 -3.86
CA PHE A 78 4.95 4.58 -4.68
C PHE A 78 4.14 3.40 -5.21
N PHE A 79 2.91 3.26 -4.74
CA PHE A 79 1.94 2.30 -5.28
C PHE A 79 1.22 2.86 -6.49
N THR A 80 0.72 1.97 -7.36
CA THR A 80 -0.08 2.34 -8.52
C THR A 80 -1.59 2.23 -8.23
N GLY A 81 -2.39 2.77 -9.15
CA GLY A 81 -3.86 2.71 -9.12
C GLY A 81 -4.50 3.86 -8.36
N CYS A 82 -5.72 4.23 -8.76
CA CYS A 82 -6.45 5.34 -8.14
C CYS A 82 -7.96 5.14 -8.25
N ASN A 83 -8.67 5.41 -7.16
CA ASN A 83 -10.13 5.29 -7.11
C ASN A 83 -10.87 6.58 -7.51
N LEU A 84 -10.22 7.62 -8.05
CA LEU A 84 -10.85 8.90 -8.41
C LEU A 84 -10.80 9.22 -9.92
N GLY A 85 -9.62 9.11 -10.56
CA GLY A 85 -9.46 9.41 -11.99
C GLY A 85 -9.40 10.91 -12.34
N CYS A 86 -8.66 11.71 -11.56
CA CYS A 86 -8.61 13.16 -11.74
C CYS A 86 -7.98 13.57 -13.09
N VAL A 87 -8.60 14.50 -13.81
CA VAL A 87 -8.09 15.05 -15.09
C VAL A 87 -6.80 15.86 -14.95
N PHE A 88 -6.50 16.31 -13.72
CA PHE A 88 -5.31 17.10 -13.36
C PHE A 88 -4.33 16.30 -12.49
N CYS A 89 -4.39 14.96 -12.56
CA CYS A 89 -3.57 14.11 -11.70
C CYS A 89 -2.07 14.29 -11.99
N GLN A 90 -1.31 14.77 -11.00
CA GLN A 90 0.16 14.87 -11.11
C GLN A 90 0.81 13.49 -11.22
N ASN A 91 0.19 12.48 -10.61
CA ASN A 91 0.65 11.10 -10.62
C ASN A 91 -0.07 10.26 -11.68
N TYR A 92 -0.46 10.86 -12.81
CA TYR A 92 -1.28 10.22 -13.85
C TYR A 92 -0.72 8.86 -14.30
N ASP A 93 0.58 8.82 -14.57
CA ASP A 93 1.28 7.63 -15.07
C ASP A 93 1.11 6.43 -14.12
N ILE A 94 1.29 6.64 -12.82
CA ILE A 94 1.16 5.55 -11.83
C ILE A 94 -0.29 5.35 -11.37
N SER A 95 -1.11 6.39 -11.41
CA SER A 95 -2.50 6.34 -10.90
C SER A 95 -3.48 5.73 -11.90
N GLN A 96 -3.35 6.10 -13.19
CA GLN A 96 -4.31 5.75 -14.24
C GLN A 96 -3.72 4.81 -15.29
N LEU A 97 -2.43 4.96 -15.64
CA LEU A 97 -1.75 4.04 -16.56
C LEU A 97 -1.17 2.81 -15.86
N LEU A 98 -1.26 2.75 -14.52
CA LEU A 98 -0.77 1.64 -13.70
C LEU A 98 0.72 1.34 -13.92
N HIS A 99 1.55 2.34 -14.24
CA HIS A 99 2.98 2.14 -14.46
C HIS A 99 3.68 1.65 -13.17
N GLY A 100 4.02 0.37 -13.15
CA GLY A 100 4.72 -0.32 -12.07
C GLY A 100 4.60 -1.83 -12.25
N ASP A 101 5.20 -2.56 -11.32
CA ASP A 101 5.25 -4.02 -11.35
C ASP A 101 4.43 -4.61 -10.21
N GLU A 102 3.70 -5.69 -10.50
CA GLU A 102 3.08 -6.50 -9.46
C GLU A 102 4.17 -7.20 -8.64
N VAL A 103 4.11 -7.10 -7.31
CA VAL A 103 5.15 -7.60 -6.41
C VAL A 103 4.61 -8.65 -5.45
N GLU A 104 5.46 -9.60 -5.06
CA GLU A 104 5.14 -10.53 -3.97
C GLU A 104 5.26 -9.82 -2.60
N ILE A 105 4.66 -10.43 -1.58
CA ILE A 105 4.70 -9.89 -0.21
C ILE A 105 6.15 -9.75 0.28
N ASP A 106 6.99 -10.75 0.01
CA ASP A 106 8.39 -10.73 0.44
C ASP A 106 9.19 -9.61 -0.25
N ASP A 107 8.91 -9.34 -1.53
CA ASP A 107 9.54 -8.23 -2.25
C ASP A 107 9.15 -6.88 -1.61
N LEU A 108 7.86 -6.70 -1.31
CA LEU A 108 7.37 -5.49 -0.66
C LEU A 108 7.97 -5.31 0.74
N VAL A 109 8.09 -6.39 1.52
CA VAL A 109 8.76 -6.37 2.83
C VAL A 109 10.22 -5.97 2.68
N ASN A 110 10.93 -6.53 1.70
CA ASN A 110 12.31 -6.16 1.42
C ASN A 110 12.45 -4.70 1.00
N MET A 111 11.48 -4.12 0.30
CA MET A 111 11.46 -2.68 0.00
C MET A 111 11.27 -1.82 1.26
N MET A 112 10.50 -2.30 2.25
CA MET A 112 10.27 -1.57 3.50
C MET A 112 11.44 -1.63 4.48
N LEU A 113 12.27 -2.69 4.40
CA LEU A 113 13.37 -2.94 5.35
C LEU A 113 14.75 -2.50 4.85
N GLN A 114 14.82 -1.93 3.64
CA GLN A 114 16.04 -1.38 3.06
C GLN A 114 16.52 -0.07 3.70
#